data_AF-A0A2V6BLA5-F1
#
_entry.id   AF-A0A2V6BLA5-F1
#
_cell.length_a   1.000
_cell.length_b   1.000
_cell.length_c   1.000
_cell.angle_alpha   90.00
_cell.angle_beta   90.00
_cell.angle_gamma   90.00
#
_symmetry.space_group_name_H-M   'P 1'
#
loop_
_entity.id
_entity.type
_entity.pdbx_description
1 polymer ?
#
loop_
_entity_poly.entity_id
_entity_poly.type
_entity_poly.pdbx_seq_one_letter_code
_entity_poly.pdbx_strand_id
1 'polypeptide(L)'
;MLVGFLSLPATLALLTAAFNFARFHSIFDFGYIHIPEVAQESWYKHGLFSIQAIPWNIYTMLFQGFESIGYFPYIQPNGFGCSIFLASPFLFLLFRQGGRYKVVAWVAIALLTLVLWLHGNPGSWQFSYRYAMILLPWMFLLLTGNGPAKISVPEITLFAVSVAINAIGTWQFLWTDQIQP
;
A
#
# COMPACT_ATOMS: atom_id res chain seq x y z
N MET A 1 25.86 -4.44 15.93
CA MET A 1 24.46 -4.82 15.66
C MET A 1 23.84 -3.98 14.54
N LEU A 2 23.82 -2.64 14.64
CA LEU A 2 23.23 -1.78 13.59
C LEU A 2 23.90 -1.95 12.21
N VAL A 3 25.24 -1.97 12.16
CA VAL A 3 26.00 -2.16 10.91
C VAL A 3 25.67 -3.49 10.23
N GLY A 4 25.54 -4.57 11.00
CA GLY A 4 25.13 -5.88 10.47
C GLY A 4 23.66 -5.96 10.05
N PHE A 5 22.79 -5.18 10.70
CA PHE A 5 21.39 -5.07 10.28
C PHE A 5 21.25 -4.31 8.96
N LEU A 6 22.03 -3.24 8.77
CA LEU A 6 21.99 -2.40 7.58
C LEU A 6 22.81 -2.97 6.41
N SER A 7 23.77 -3.86 6.65
CA SER A 7 24.62 -4.39 5.58
C SER A 7 23.82 -5.14 4.53
N LEU A 8 22.83 -5.95 4.94
CA LEU A 8 21.97 -6.69 4.02
C LEU A 8 21.12 -5.76 3.11
N PRO A 9 20.27 -4.86 3.63
CA PRO A 9 19.48 -3.96 2.78
C PRO A 9 20.34 -3.02 1.95
N ALA A 10 21.47 -2.54 2.47
CA ALA A 10 22.41 -1.73 1.68
C ALA A 10 23.01 -2.52 0.52
N THR A 11 23.40 -3.78 0.75
CA THR A 11 23.91 -4.66 -0.31
C THR A 11 22.84 -4.91 -1.36
N LEU A 12 21.60 -5.22 -0.97
CA LEU A 12 20.49 -5.42 -1.90
C LEU A 12 20.19 -4.17 -2.73
N ALA A 13 20.23 -2.99 -2.11
CA ALA A 13 20.06 -1.71 -2.81
C ALA A 13 21.17 -1.47 -3.84
N LEU A 14 22.43 -1.70 -3.48
CA LEU A 14 23.57 -1.56 -4.39
C LEU A 14 23.51 -2.56 -5.54
N LEU A 15 23.14 -3.82 -5.27
CA LEU A 15 22.97 -4.84 -6.31
C LEU A 15 21.82 -4.49 -7.26
N THR A 16 20.72 -3.94 -6.74
CA THR A 16 19.59 -3.47 -7.55
C THR A 16 20.01 -2.29 -8.42
N ALA A 17 20.75 -1.32 -7.87
CA ALA A 17 21.27 -0.19 -8.63
C ALA A 17 22.22 -0.64 -9.75
N ALA A 18 23.14 -1.57 -9.46
CA ALA A 18 24.05 -2.15 -10.46
C ALA A 18 23.30 -2.90 -11.55
N PHE A 19 22.27 -3.67 -11.19
CA PHE A 19 21.40 -4.38 -12.13
C PHE A 19 20.63 -3.41 -13.05
N ASN A 20 20.05 -2.34 -12.48
CA ASN A 20 19.35 -1.31 -13.26
C ASN A 20 20.32 -0.58 -14.19
N PHE A 21 21.52 -0.25 -13.73
CA PHE A 21 22.55 0.38 -14.57
C PHE A 21 22.98 -0.53 -15.72
N ALA A 22 23.15 -1.83 -15.48
CA ALA A 22 23.51 -2.78 -16.54
C ALA A 22 22.41 -2.92 -17.61
N ARG A 23 21.14 -2.79 -17.23
CA ARG A 23 19.99 -2.92 -18.14
C ARG A 23 19.60 -1.64 -18.86
N PHE A 24 19.62 -0.52 -18.16
CA PHE A 24 19.02 0.74 -18.58
C PHE A 24 20.02 1.90 -18.62
N HIS A 25 21.28 1.64 -18.29
CA HIS A 25 22.32 2.67 -18.15
C HIS A 25 21.97 3.80 -17.14
N SER A 26 21.07 3.49 -16.20
CA SER A 26 20.63 4.40 -15.14
C SER A 26 20.29 3.61 -13.88
N ILE A 27 20.79 4.05 -12.72
CA ILE A 27 20.44 3.47 -11.42
C ILE A 27 19.03 3.87 -10.95
N PHE A 28 18.45 4.92 -11.55
CA PHE A 28 17.13 5.46 -11.22
C PHE A 28 16.03 5.00 -12.19
N ASP A 29 16.38 4.19 -13.19
CA ASP A 29 15.40 3.59 -14.09
C ASP A 29 14.96 2.23 -13.54
N PHE A 30 13.68 2.14 -13.16
CA PHE A 30 13.08 0.95 -12.57
C PHE A 30 12.46 0.01 -13.62
N GLY A 31 12.65 0.28 -14.91
CA GLY A 31 12.15 -0.57 -15.99
C GLY A 31 10.68 -0.39 -16.32
N TYR A 32 9.89 0.23 -15.44
CA TYR A 32 8.43 0.32 -15.56
C TYR A 32 7.99 1.08 -16.81
N ILE A 33 8.70 2.16 -17.16
CA ILE A 33 8.43 2.99 -18.34
C ILE A 33 8.81 2.32 -19.67
N HIS A 34 9.51 1.18 -19.63
CA HIS A 34 9.88 0.43 -20.83
C HIS A 34 8.80 -0.57 -21.25
N ILE A 35 7.76 -0.75 -20.43
CA ILE A 35 6.60 -1.55 -20.81
C ILE A 35 5.86 -0.79 -21.93
N PRO A 36 5.57 -1.43 -23.08
CA PRO A 36 4.82 -0.80 -24.15
C PRO A 36 3.51 -0.20 -23.62
N GLU A 37 3.12 0.95 -24.17
CA GLU A 37 1.86 1.66 -23.84
C GLU A 37 1.81 2.28 -22.43
N VAL A 38 2.46 1.69 -21.43
CA VAL A 38 2.48 2.21 -20.05
C VAL A 38 3.02 3.64 -19.99
N ALA A 39 4.13 3.93 -20.67
CA ALA A 39 4.68 5.30 -20.69
C ALA A 39 3.75 6.34 -21.35
N GLN A 40 2.74 5.89 -22.10
CA GLN A 40 1.77 6.77 -22.78
C GLN A 40 0.52 7.01 -21.94
N GLU A 41 0.34 6.28 -20.83
CA GLU A 41 -0.81 6.46 -19.95
C GLU A 41 -0.81 7.87 -19.33
N SER A 42 -1.99 8.49 -19.30
CA SER A 42 -2.18 9.89 -18.87
C SER A 42 -1.59 10.20 -17.48
N TRP A 43 -1.59 9.21 -16.58
CA TRP A 43 -1.08 9.35 -15.22
C TRP A 43 0.46 9.35 -15.12
N TYR A 44 1.18 8.93 -16.17
CA TYR A 44 2.64 9.03 -16.24
C TYR A 44 3.14 10.22 -17.07
N LYS A 45 2.26 11.15 -17.45
CA LYS A 45 2.61 12.39 -18.17
C LYS A 45 3.72 13.20 -17.50
N HIS A 46 3.82 13.15 -16.17
CA HIS A 46 4.83 13.84 -15.37
C HIS A 46 5.96 12.93 -14.88
N GLY A 47 6.12 11.75 -15.49
CA GLY A 47 7.06 10.72 -15.08
C GLY A 47 6.47 9.70 -14.11
N LEU A 48 7.24 8.64 -13.83
CA LEU A 48 6.85 7.57 -12.91
C LEU A 48 6.74 8.05 -11.46
N PHE A 49 7.60 9.00 -11.07
CA PHE A 49 7.56 9.68 -9.77
C PHE A 49 7.35 11.17 -9.98
N SER A 50 6.29 11.70 -9.38
CA SER A 50 5.77 13.03 -9.66
C SER A 50 5.05 13.60 -8.43
N ILE A 51 5.34 14.85 -8.09
CA ILE A 51 4.63 15.58 -7.02
C ILE A 51 3.15 15.76 -7.38
N GLN A 52 2.84 15.85 -8.67
CA GLN A 52 1.48 15.96 -9.19
C GLN A 52 0.63 14.73 -8.88
N ALA A 53 1.24 13.57 -8.59
CA ALA A 53 0.53 12.35 -8.22
C ALA A 53 0.07 12.34 -6.74
N ILE A 54 0.64 13.20 -5.89
CA ILE A 54 0.37 13.18 -4.44
C ILE A 54 -1.12 13.34 -4.11
N PRO A 55 -1.86 14.34 -4.66
CA PRO A 55 -3.26 14.52 -4.31
C PRO A 55 -4.13 13.30 -4.63
N TRP A 56 -3.88 12.66 -5.79
CA TRP A 56 -4.61 11.47 -6.20
C TRP A 56 -4.30 10.29 -5.29
N ASN A 57 -3.02 10.05 -4.98
CA ASN A 57 -2.62 8.99 -4.08
C ASN A 57 -3.14 9.17 -2.65
N ILE A 58 -3.14 10.39 -2.11
CA ILE A 58 -3.73 10.71 -0.80
C ILE A 58 -5.21 10.35 -0.80
N TYR A 59 -5.94 10.81 -1.83
CA TYR A 59 -7.36 10.53 -1.95
C TYR A 59 -7.63 9.02 -2.04
N THR A 60 -6.92 8.31 -2.90
CA THR A 60 -7.08 6.86 -3.08
C THR A 60 -6.74 6.07 -1.82
N MET A 61 -5.62 6.39 -1.17
CA MET A 61 -5.16 5.67 0.01
C MET A 61 -6.05 5.89 1.23
N LEU A 62 -6.58 7.11 1.42
CA LEU A 62 -7.26 7.48 2.66
C LEU A 62 -8.79 7.51 2.52
N PHE A 63 -9.32 7.90 1.37
CA PHE A 63 -10.72 8.30 1.23
C PHE A 63 -11.51 7.55 0.15
N GLN A 64 -10.86 6.95 -0.84
CA GLN A 64 -11.55 6.25 -1.93
C GLN A 64 -12.44 5.11 -1.40
N GLY A 65 -13.73 5.26 -1.62
CA GLY A 65 -14.75 4.30 -1.22
C GLY A 65 -14.88 3.12 -2.18
N PHE A 66 -15.75 2.18 -1.80
CA PHE A 66 -16.28 1.17 -2.71
C PHE A 66 -17.37 1.79 -3.58
N GLU A 67 -17.48 1.29 -4.81
CA GLU A 67 -18.62 1.54 -5.68
C GLU A 67 -19.83 0.72 -5.22
N SER A 68 -21.02 1.25 -5.43
CA SER A 68 -22.27 0.59 -5.06
C SER A 68 -22.90 -0.06 -6.29
N ILE A 69 -23.23 -1.34 -6.19
CA ILE A 69 -23.83 -2.11 -7.28
C ILE A 69 -25.21 -2.66 -6.86
N GLY A 70 -26.12 -2.81 -7.83
CA GLY A 70 -27.52 -3.19 -7.58
C GLY A 70 -27.75 -4.67 -7.23
N TYR A 71 -26.70 -5.47 -7.14
CA TYR A 71 -26.74 -6.91 -6.90
C TYR A 71 -25.66 -7.33 -5.91
N PHE A 72 -25.83 -8.48 -5.26
CA PHE A 72 -24.85 -9.01 -4.30
C PHE A 72 -23.44 -9.11 -4.91
N PRO A 73 -22.37 -8.64 -4.22
CA PRO A 73 -22.28 -8.24 -2.81
C PRO A 73 -22.60 -6.77 -2.51
N TYR A 74 -23.22 -6.04 -3.44
CA TYR A 74 -23.62 -4.63 -3.34
C TYR A 74 -22.47 -3.62 -3.25
N ILE A 75 -21.24 -4.09 -3.08
CA ILE A 75 -20.02 -3.29 -3.06
C ILE A 75 -19.01 -3.82 -4.08
N GLN A 76 -18.40 -2.91 -4.82
CA GLN A 76 -17.36 -3.21 -5.80
C GLN A 76 -16.13 -2.33 -5.53
N PRO A 77 -14.92 -2.90 -5.44
CA PRO A 77 -13.70 -2.13 -5.36
C PRO A 77 -13.50 -1.28 -6.62
N ASN A 78 -13.09 -0.03 -6.45
CA ASN A 78 -12.74 0.80 -7.60
C ASN A 78 -11.47 0.23 -8.27
N GLY A 79 -11.44 0.32 -9.60
CA GLY A 79 -10.34 -0.18 -10.42
C GLY A 79 -8.98 0.46 -10.16
N PHE A 80 -8.90 1.60 -9.47
CA PHE A 80 -7.62 2.20 -9.07
C PHE A 80 -7.30 2.00 -7.58
N GLY A 81 -8.05 1.14 -6.91
CA GLY A 81 -7.89 0.81 -5.49
C GLY A 81 -8.93 1.47 -4.60
N CYS A 82 -8.80 1.26 -3.29
CA CYS A 82 -9.66 1.85 -2.28
C CYS A 82 -8.88 2.14 -0.99
N SER A 83 -9.50 2.92 -0.10
CA SER A 83 -8.89 3.32 1.17
C SER A 83 -8.40 2.12 1.97
N ILE A 84 -7.17 2.22 2.50
CA ILE A 84 -6.60 1.16 3.34
C ILE A 84 -7.43 0.94 4.61
N PHE A 85 -8.08 1.99 5.11
CA PHE A 85 -8.91 1.92 6.31
C PHE A 85 -10.28 1.29 6.03
N LEU A 86 -10.82 1.49 4.83
CA LEU A 86 -12.06 0.82 4.41
C LEU A 86 -11.80 -0.65 4.09
N ALA A 87 -10.69 -0.95 3.41
CA ALA A 87 -10.29 -2.33 3.13
C ALA A 87 -9.92 -3.09 4.40
N SER A 88 -9.29 -2.41 5.36
CA SER A 88 -8.79 -3.01 6.61
C SER A 88 -9.08 -2.11 7.83
N PRO A 89 -10.34 -2.09 8.33
CA PRO A 89 -10.72 -1.28 9.50
C PRO A 89 -9.86 -1.49 10.75
N PHE A 90 -9.23 -2.66 10.93
CA PHE A 90 -8.31 -2.88 12.05
C PHE A 90 -7.12 -1.91 12.07
N LEU A 91 -6.78 -1.27 10.94
CA LEU A 91 -5.72 -0.27 10.86
C LEU A 91 -6.02 0.99 11.69
N PHE A 92 -7.27 1.26 12.09
CA PHE A 92 -7.56 2.33 13.06
C PHE A 92 -6.90 2.08 14.42
N LEU A 93 -6.55 0.83 14.75
CA LEU A 93 -5.85 0.48 15.98
C LEU A 93 -4.38 0.94 15.98
N LEU A 94 -3.83 1.39 14.85
CA LEU A 94 -2.48 1.97 14.76
C LEU A 94 -2.33 3.22 15.64
N PHE A 95 -3.42 3.97 15.83
CA PHE A 95 -3.41 5.24 16.54
C PHE A 95 -3.49 5.10 18.07
N ARG A 96 -3.56 3.87 18.61
CA ARG A 96 -3.53 3.63 20.05
C ARG A 96 -2.22 4.11 20.69
N GLN A 97 -2.29 4.42 21.98
CA GLN A 97 -1.11 4.78 22.77
C GLN A 97 -0.29 3.56 23.17
N GLY A 98 0.99 3.77 23.46
CA GLY A 98 1.95 2.71 23.77
C GLY A 98 2.84 2.33 22.59
N GLY A 99 3.80 1.44 22.85
CA GLY A 99 4.77 0.95 21.88
C GLY A 99 6.15 1.58 22.04
N ARG A 100 7.13 0.76 22.43
CA ARG A 100 8.54 1.18 22.58
C ARG A 100 9.12 1.79 21.29
N TYR A 101 8.73 1.26 20.14
CA TYR A 101 9.25 1.67 18.82
C TYR A 101 8.27 2.56 18.04
N LYS A 102 7.27 3.16 18.72
CA LYS A 102 6.21 3.94 18.06
C LYS A 102 6.74 5.05 17.17
N VAL A 103 7.70 5.84 17.66
CA VAL A 103 8.27 6.96 16.90
C VAL A 103 8.98 6.46 15.64
N VAL A 104 9.84 5.45 15.77
CA VAL A 104 10.60 4.89 14.64
C VAL A 104 9.66 4.31 13.59
N ALA A 105 8.63 3.57 14.00
CA ALA A 105 7.66 2.99 13.08
C ALA A 105 6.84 4.05 12.34
N TRP A 106 6.37 5.10 13.02
CA TRP A 106 5.66 6.20 12.37
C TRP A 106 6.55 7.01 11.42
N VAL A 107 7.82 7.23 11.76
CA VAL A 107 8.79 7.87 10.86
C VAL A 107 8.99 7.02 9.60
N ALA A 108 9.17 5.70 9.75
CA ALA A 108 9.30 4.79 8.61
C ALA A 108 8.04 4.79 7.73
N ILE A 109 6.85 4.72 8.34
CA ILE A 109 5.57 4.80 7.63
C ILE A 109 5.45 6.12 6.88
N ALA A 110 5.78 7.25 7.50
CA ALA A 110 5.69 8.57 6.87
C ALA A 110 6.64 8.70 5.68
N LEU A 111 7.90 8.28 5.81
CA LEU A 111 8.89 8.32 4.74
C LEU A 111 8.49 7.43 3.56
N LEU A 112 8.06 6.19 3.83
CA LEU A 112 7.62 5.28 2.78
C LEU A 112 6.36 5.79 2.11
N THR A 113 5.36 6.24 2.87
CA THR A 113 4.12 6.81 2.34
C THR A 113 4.39 8.01 1.43
N LEU A 114 5.35 8.87 1.77
CA LEU A 114 5.75 9.99 0.91
C LEU A 114 6.26 9.50 -0.45
N VAL A 115 7.08 8.45 -0.48
CA VAL A 115 7.57 7.85 -1.74
C VAL A 115 6.42 7.21 -2.52
N LEU A 116 5.49 6.53 -1.85
CA LEU A 116 4.31 5.94 -2.49
C LEU A 116 3.42 7.01 -3.12
N TRP A 117 3.20 8.14 -2.43
CA TRP A 117 2.38 9.24 -2.95
C TRP A 117 3.00 9.96 -4.14
N LEU A 118 4.32 9.86 -4.32
CA LEU A 118 4.99 10.34 -5.53
C LEU A 118 4.76 9.42 -6.73
N HIS A 119 4.34 8.17 -6.54
CA HIS A 119 4.16 7.24 -7.65
C HIS A 119 2.99 7.70 -8.55
N GLY A 120 3.19 7.73 -9.87
CA GLY A 120 2.23 8.29 -10.84
C GLY A 120 0.85 7.63 -10.83
N ASN A 121 0.75 6.40 -10.33
CA ASN A 121 -0.47 5.62 -10.22
C ASN A 121 -0.63 5.08 -8.79
N PRO A 122 -1.86 4.98 -8.22
CA PRO A 122 -2.12 4.55 -6.84
C PRO A 122 -2.19 3.03 -6.60
N GLY A 123 -2.07 2.20 -7.64
CA GLY A 123 -2.10 0.74 -7.49
C GLY A 123 -2.64 -0.03 -8.69
N SER A 124 -3.12 0.67 -9.74
CA SER A 124 -3.77 0.10 -10.92
C SER A 124 -4.94 -0.82 -10.50
N TRP A 125 -5.35 -1.75 -11.38
CA TRP A 125 -6.47 -2.69 -11.25
C TRP A 125 -6.32 -3.70 -10.11
N GLN A 126 -6.26 -3.22 -8.87
CA GLN A 126 -5.89 -4.00 -7.69
C GLN A 126 -6.69 -3.55 -6.46
N PHE A 127 -6.98 -4.52 -5.58
CA PHE A 127 -7.79 -4.27 -4.39
C PHE A 127 -7.02 -3.44 -3.36
N SER A 128 -7.67 -2.39 -2.83
CA SER A 128 -7.07 -1.41 -1.92
C SER A 128 -5.85 -0.67 -2.51
N TYR A 129 -5.22 0.19 -1.72
CA TYR A 129 -4.00 0.88 -2.09
C TYR A 129 -2.80 -0.10 -1.97
N ARG A 130 -2.61 -0.97 -2.99
CA ARG A 130 -1.64 -2.08 -2.93
C ARG A 130 -0.25 -1.64 -2.48
N TYR A 131 0.23 -0.48 -2.91
CA TYR A 131 1.57 -0.07 -2.57
C TYR A 131 1.80 0.07 -1.05
N ALA A 132 0.73 0.27 -0.26
CA ALA A 132 0.80 0.27 1.21
C ALA A 132 1.22 -1.08 1.81
N MET A 133 1.30 -2.18 1.04
CA MET A 133 1.82 -3.46 1.52
C MET A 133 3.24 -3.34 2.10
N ILE A 134 4.07 -2.41 1.60
CA ILE A 134 5.40 -2.13 2.16
C ILE A 134 5.36 -1.54 3.57
N LEU A 135 4.23 -0.97 3.97
CA LEU A 135 4.02 -0.36 5.29
C LEU A 135 3.67 -1.40 6.36
N LEU A 136 3.20 -2.60 5.95
CA LEU A 136 2.69 -3.62 6.88
C LEU A 136 3.67 -4.01 7.98
N PRO A 137 4.98 -4.22 7.73
CA PRO A 137 5.91 -4.57 8.81
C PRO A 137 5.93 -3.53 9.94
N TRP A 138 5.89 -2.24 9.57
CA TRP A 138 5.88 -1.12 10.52
C TRP A 138 4.53 -0.95 11.20
N MET A 139 3.44 -1.17 10.46
CA MET A 139 2.08 -1.17 10.99
C MET A 139 1.90 -2.30 12.02
N PHE A 140 2.36 -3.52 11.74
CA PHE A 140 2.31 -4.62 12.70
C PHE A 140 3.20 -4.37 13.92
N LEU A 141 4.37 -3.75 13.75
CA LEU A 141 5.20 -3.33 14.89
C LEU A 141 4.44 -2.36 15.82
N LEU A 142 3.65 -1.43 15.26
CA LEU A 142 2.78 -0.56 16.05
C LEU A 142 1.65 -1.34 16.71
N LEU A 143 0.91 -2.15 15.96
CA LEU A 143 -0.26 -2.89 16.45
C LEU A 143 0.06 -3.87 17.58
N THR A 144 1.22 -4.53 17.51
CA THR A 144 1.68 -5.47 18.53
C THR A 144 2.31 -4.77 19.74
N GLY A 145 2.82 -3.55 19.58
CA GLY A 145 3.45 -2.79 20.65
C GLY A 145 2.52 -1.84 21.40
N ASN A 146 1.36 -1.49 20.83
CA ASN A 146 0.43 -0.51 21.38
C ASN A 146 -0.82 -1.17 22.00
N GLY A 147 -1.56 -0.40 22.82
CA GLY A 147 -2.81 -0.83 23.43
C GLY A 147 -2.65 -1.77 24.64
N PRO A 148 -3.79 -2.28 25.17
CA PRO A 148 -3.82 -3.14 26.35
C PRO A 148 -3.31 -4.55 26.07
N ALA A 149 -2.87 -5.26 27.12
CA ALA A 149 -2.37 -6.64 27.03
C ALA A 149 -3.45 -7.67 26.66
N LYS A 150 -4.72 -7.35 26.87
CA LYS A 150 -5.86 -8.20 26.54
C LYS A 150 -6.58 -7.65 25.32
N ILE A 151 -6.91 -8.53 24.39
CA ILE A 151 -7.70 -8.18 23.20
C ILE A 151 -9.15 -7.94 23.62
N SER A 152 -9.70 -6.81 23.20
CA SER A 152 -11.08 -6.41 23.46
C SER A 152 -12.03 -6.82 22.33
N VAL A 153 -13.33 -6.90 22.61
CA VAL A 153 -14.35 -7.23 21.60
C VAL A 153 -14.30 -6.29 20.39
N PRO A 154 -14.18 -4.95 20.52
CA PRO A 154 -14.05 -4.06 19.37
C PRO A 154 -12.84 -4.39 18.48
N GLU A 155 -11.71 -4.80 19.06
CA GLU A 155 -10.51 -5.16 18.30
C GLU A 155 -10.71 -6.43 17.48
N ILE A 156 -11.34 -7.44 18.09
CA ILE A 156 -11.71 -8.68 17.40
C ILE A 156 -12.70 -8.37 16.27
N THR A 157 -13.70 -7.52 16.54
CA THR A 157 -14.68 -7.12 15.53
C THR A 157 -14.02 -6.41 14.35
N LEU A 158 -13.16 -5.42 14.60
CA LEU A 158 -12.44 -4.70 13.53
C LEU A 158 -11.58 -5.65 12.70
N PHE A 159 -10.88 -6.59 13.35
CA PHE A 159 -10.10 -7.61 12.66
C PHE A 159 -10.97 -8.53 11.81
N ALA A 160 -12.05 -9.08 12.38
CA ALA A 160 -12.97 -9.97 11.66
C ALA A 160 -13.63 -9.28 10.46
N VAL A 161 -14.06 -8.01 10.61
CA VAL A 161 -14.60 -7.21 9.51
C VAL A 161 -13.56 -7.00 8.42
N SER A 162 -12.31 -6.72 8.79
CA SER A 162 -11.22 -6.56 7.82
C SER A 162 -10.99 -7.85 7.03
N VAL A 163 -10.96 -9.00 7.70
CA VAL A 163 -10.84 -10.31 7.05
C VAL A 163 -12.02 -10.56 6.10
N ALA A 164 -13.25 -10.26 6.51
CA ALA A 164 -14.43 -10.43 5.68
C ALA A 164 -14.38 -9.54 4.42
N ILE A 165 -14.00 -8.27 4.54
CA ILE A 165 -13.86 -7.34 3.41
C ILE A 165 -12.79 -7.82 2.43
N ASN A 166 -11.63 -8.25 2.92
CA ASN A 166 -10.57 -8.79 2.06
C ASN A 166 -10.97 -10.13 1.41
N ALA A 167 -11.74 -10.97 2.12
CA ALA A 167 -12.29 -12.20 1.55
C ALA A 167 -13.30 -11.91 0.43
N ILE A 168 -14.15 -10.89 0.58
CA ILE A 168 -15.06 -10.43 -0.48
C ILE A 168 -14.26 -9.91 -1.67
N GLY A 169 -13.25 -9.07 -1.46
CA GLY A 169 -12.39 -8.56 -2.53
C GLY A 169 -11.66 -9.68 -3.28
N THR A 170 -11.13 -10.67 -2.53
CA THR A 170 -10.50 -11.87 -3.10
C THR A 170 -11.50 -12.71 -3.89
N TRP A 171 -12.72 -12.87 -3.37
CA TRP A 171 -13.76 -13.63 -4.04
C TRP A 171 -14.19 -12.95 -5.36
N GLN A 172 -14.38 -11.64 -5.34
CA GLN A 172 -14.69 -10.86 -6.54
C GLN A 172 -13.60 -10.99 -7.59
N PHE A 173 -12.32 -10.95 -7.20
CA PHE A 173 -11.21 -11.09 -8.13
C PHE A 173 -11.12 -12.49 -8.77
N LEU A 174 -11.31 -13.56 -7.98
CA LEU A 174 -11.08 -14.93 -8.43
C LEU A 174 -12.29 -15.59 -9.10
N TRP A 175 -13.51 -15.19 -8.75
CA TRP A 175 -14.74 -15.88 -9.18
C TRP A 175 -15.76 -14.96 -9.87
N THR A 176 -15.41 -13.70 -10.16
CA THR A 176 -16.29 -12.78 -10.89
C THR A 176 -15.52 -11.95 -11.91
N ASP A 177 -16.25 -11.34 -12.84
CA ASP A 177 -15.68 -10.42 -13.84
C ASP A 177 -15.67 -8.95 -13.36
N GLN A 178 -15.88 -8.71 -12.06
CA GLN A 178 -16.02 -7.37 -11.49
C GLN A 178 -14.68 -6.65 -11.28
N ILE A 179 -13.57 -7.38 -11.21
CA ILE A 179 -12.23 -6.83 -10.98
C ILE A 179 -11.29 -7.47 -12.01
N GLN A 180 -11.26 -6.91 -13.22
CA GLN A 180 -10.40 -7.35 -14.32
C GLN A 180 -9.61 -6.14 -14.87
N PRO A 181 -8.35 -6.34 -15.31
CA PRO A 181 -7.52 -5.29 -15.90
C PRO A 181 -7.98 -4.84 -17.29
#